data_AF-A0A2V6PX38-F1
#
_entry.id   AF-A0A2V6PX38-F1
#
_cell.length_a   1.000
_cell.length_b   1.000
_cell.length_c   1.000
_cell.angle_alpha   90.00
_cell.angle_beta   90.00
_cell.angle_gamma   90.00
#
_symmetry.space_group_name_H-M   'P 1'
#
loop_
_entity.id
_entity.type
_entity.pdbx_description
1 polymer ?
#
loop_
_entity_poly.entity_id
_entity_poly.type
_entity_poly.pdbx_seq_one_letter_code
_entity_poly.pdbx_strand_id
1 'polypeptide(L)'
;DASVLALIGAGVQARSHLKALSLVRKFREVRVWSPTTAEAFAKQHGALAVPTAQAAVTGADVIVTATNSRTPVVQGEWLSPGAHVNAVGACRPDWRELDDGVLSRARLYVDSREAAGKESGDVRAVRRRARTPLG
;
A
#
# COMPACT_ATOMS: atom_id res chain seq x y z
N ASP A 1 -14.85 -5.82 -11.56
CA ASP A 1 -15.13 -5.20 -10.24
C ASP A 1 -14.06 -5.54 -9.24
N ALA A 2 -13.73 -4.60 -8.36
CA ALA A 2 -12.78 -4.82 -7.27
C ALA A 2 -13.47 -5.48 -6.08
N SER A 3 -12.94 -6.60 -5.60
CA SER A 3 -13.57 -7.48 -4.61
C SER A 3 -12.64 -7.95 -3.50
N VAL A 4 -11.32 -7.91 -3.70
CA VAL A 4 -10.31 -8.31 -2.70
C VAL A 4 -9.54 -7.09 -2.22
N LEU A 5 -9.59 -6.82 -0.91
CA LEU A 5 -8.83 -5.75 -0.25
C LEU A 5 -7.65 -6.36 0.51
N ALA A 6 -6.45 -5.80 0.33
CA ALA A 6 -5.27 -6.11 1.13
C ALA A 6 -4.86 -4.90 1.99
N LEU A 7 -4.62 -5.16 3.28
CA LEU A 7 -4.11 -4.18 4.24
C LEU A 7 -2.71 -4.58 4.67
N ILE A 8 -1.73 -3.74 4.37
CA ILE A 8 -0.34 -3.87 4.83
C ILE A 8 -0.16 -2.90 6.00
N GLY A 9 -0.14 -3.45 7.20
CA GLY A 9 -0.26 -2.72 8.46
C GLY A 9 -1.62 -2.96 9.13
N ALA A 10 -1.62 -2.95 10.45
CA ALA A 10 -2.80 -3.22 11.28
C ALA A 10 -3.01 -2.12 12.34
N GLY A 11 -2.69 -0.88 11.97
CA GLY A 11 -2.79 0.30 12.84
C GLY A 11 -4.06 1.14 12.61
N VAL A 12 -4.06 2.35 13.16
CA VAL A 12 -5.18 3.31 13.07
C VAL A 12 -5.54 3.63 11.60
N GLN A 13 -4.53 3.79 10.74
CA GLN A 13 -4.75 4.09 9.33
C GLN A 13 -5.37 2.92 8.58
N ALA A 14 -4.92 1.68 8.81
CA ALA A 14 -5.51 0.48 8.22
C ALA A 14 -7.00 0.35 8.58
N ARG A 15 -7.34 0.57 9.86
CA ARG A 15 -8.73 0.56 10.33
C ARG A 15 -9.59 1.64 9.65
N SER A 16 -9.07 2.85 9.55
CA SER A 16 -9.80 3.98 8.97
C SER A 16 -10.04 3.77 7.47
N HIS A 17 -9.05 3.24 6.75
CA HIS A 17 -9.18 2.87 5.34
C HIS A 17 -10.16 1.72 5.14
N LEU A 18 -10.12 0.67 5.97
CA LEU A 18 -11.09 -0.41 5.90
C LEU A 18 -12.52 0.13 6.05
N LYS A 19 -12.76 1.01 7.03
CA LYS A 19 -14.07 1.64 7.23
C LYS A 19 -14.49 2.47 6.03
N ALA A 20 -13.62 3.37 5.54
CA ALA A 20 -13.94 4.26 4.43
C ALA A 20 -14.17 3.50 3.11
N LEU A 21 -13.29 2.56 2.77
CA LEU A 21 -13.40 1.79 1.52
C LEU A 21 -14.64 0.90 1.51
N SER A 22 -15.04 0.34 2.67
CA SER A 22 -16.26 -0.46 2.81
C SER A 22 -17.55 0.34 2.57
N LEU A 23 -17.51 1.68 2.65
CA LEU A 23 -18.66 2.54 2.32
C LEU A 23 -18.86 2.70 0.82
N VAL A 24 -17.79 2.58 0.03
CA VAL A 24 -17.80 2.85 -1.42
C VAL A 24 -17.68 1.57 -2.25
N ARG A 25 -17.28 0.46 -1.64
CA ARG A 25 -17.09 -0.85 -2.28
C ARG A 25 -17.45 -1.99 -1.33
N LYS A 26 -18.00 -3.07 -1.88
CA LYS A 26 -18.22 -4.33 -1.16
C LYS A 26 -17.06 -5.26 -1.47
N PHE A 27 -16.24 -5.56 -0.47
CA PHE A 27 -15.18 -6.56 -0.59
C PHE A 27 -15.70 -7.93 -0.16
N ARG A 28 -15.48 -8.95 -0.99
CA ARG A 28 -15.77 -10.35 -0.63
C ARG A 28 -14.74 -10.90 0.34
N GLU A 29 -13.53 -10.33 0.32
CA GLU A 29 -12.40 -10.77 1.10
C GLU A 29 -11.55 -9.56 1.51
N VAL A 30 -11.17 -9.52 2.77
CA VAL A 30 -10.23 -8.54 3.33
C VAL A 30 -9.08 -9.30 3.94
N ARG A 31 -7.85 -9.07 3.46
CA ARG A 31 -6.62 -9.67 3.97
C ARG A 31 -5.83 -8.63 4.74
N VAL A 32 -5.20 -9.02 5.83
CA VAL A 32 -4.35 -8.14 6.63
C VAL A 32 -3.03 -8.82 6.94
N TRP A 33 -1.94 -8.08 6.73
CA TRP A 33 -0.61 -8.46 7.21
C TRP A 33 -0.03 -7.37 8.10
N SER A 34 0.60 -7.78 9.19
CA SER A 34 1.33 -6.93 10.13
C SER A 34 2.33 -7.83 10.87
N PRO A 35 3.55 -7.35 11.17
CA PRO A 35 4.54 -8.15 11.92
C PRO A 35 4.08 -8.56 13.32
N THR A 36 3.13 -7.85 13.93
CA THR A 36 2.79 -8.02 15.35
C THR A 36 1.30 -8.17 15.64
N THR A 37 0.43 -7.51 14.87
CA THR A 37 -0.97 -7.30 15.27
C THR A 37 -2.01 -7.76 14.23
N ALA A 38 -1.60 -8.53 13.22
CA ALA A 38 -2.49 -8.98 12.15
C ALA A 38 -3.69 -9.78 12.68
N GLU A 39 -3.44 -10.76 13.55
CA GLU A 39 -4.47 -11.63 14.14
C GLU A 39 -5.50 -10.86 14.97
N ALA A 40 -5.03 -9.95 15.83
CA ALA A 40 -5.91 -9.11 16.64
C ALA A 40 -6.80 -8.22 15.76
N PHE A 41 -6.22 -7.62 14.71
CA PHE A 41 -6.97 -6.81 13.75
C PHE A 41 -7.99 -7.64 12.97
N ALA A 42 -7.58 -8.82 12.49
CA ALA A 42 -8.42 -9.76 11.76
C ALA A 42 -9.65 -10.17 12.59
N LYS A 43 -9.42 -10.58 13.84
CA LYS A 43 -10.49 -10.92 14.79
C LYS A 43 -11.45 -9.76 15.05
N GLN A 44 -10.93 -8.54 15.20
CA GLN A 44 -11.75 -7.36 15.48
C GLN A 44 -12.58 -6.90 14.28
N HIS A 45 -12.07 -7.08 13.06
CA HIS A 45 -12.63 -6.46 11.86
C HIS A 45 -13.18 -7.44 10.82
N GLY A 46 -13.17 -8.74 11.10
CA GLY A 46 -13.63 -9.77 10.16
C GLY A 46 -12.75 -9.88 8.92
N ALA A 47 -11.44 -9.68 9.09
CA ALA A 47 -10.46 -9.87 8.02
C ALA A 47 -9.73 -11.20 8.19
N LEU A 48 -8.96 -11.60 7.17
CA LEU A 48 -8.09 -12.76 7.19
C LEU A 48 -6.65 -12.31 7.48
N ALA A 49 -6.10 -12.72 8.63
CA ALA A 49 -4.68 -12.57 8.88
C ALA A 49 -3.88 -13.53 7.99
N VAL A 50 -2.85 -13.02 7.33
CA VAL A 50 -1.99 -13.81 6.42
C VAL A 50 -0.53 -13.69 6.85
N PRO A 51 0.32 -14.69 6.54
CA PRO A 51 1.67 -14.77 7.12
C PRO A 51 2.67 -13.77 6.52
N THR A 52 2.46 -13.31 5.29
CA THR A 52 3.40 -12.41 4.58
C THR A 52 2.68 -11.27 3.85
N ALA A 53 3.39 -10.15 3.66
CA ALA A 53 2.90 -9.05 2.85
C ALA A 53 2.58 -9.50 1.41
N GLN A 54 3.42 -10.37 0.83
CA GLN A 54 3.19 -10.98 -0.47
C GLN A 54 1.88 -11.77 -0.52
N ALA A 55 1.59 -12.60 0.49
CA ALA A 55 0.34 -13.35 0.55
C ALA A 55 -0.89 -12.42 0.64
N ALA A 56 -0.77 -11.27 1.31
CA ALA A 56 -1.84 -10.29 1.37
C ALA A 56 -2.15 -9.69 -0.01
N VAL A 57 -1.11 -9.25 -0.74
CA VAL A 57 -1.28 -8.47 -1.98
C VAL A 57 -1.48 -9.32 -3.24
N THR A 58 -1.09 -10.59 -3.22
CA THR A 58 -1.20 -11.48 -4.39
C THR A 58 -2.67 -11.70 -4.74
N GLY A 59 -3.09 -11.24 -5.93
CA GLY A 59 -4.49 -11.32 -6.36
C GLY A 59 -5.42 -10.29 -5.70
N ALA A 60 -4.88 -9.28 -5.00
CA ALA A 60 -5.67 -8.20 -4.44
C ALA A 60 -5.99 -7.13 -5.50
N ASP A 61 -7.23 -6.64 -5.49
CA ASP A 61 -7.69 -5.58 -6.40
C ASP A 61 -7.37 -4.19 -5.85
N VAL A 62 -7.47 -4.04 -4.52
CA VAL A 62 -7.18 -2.80 -3.79
C VAL A 62 -6.21 -3.13 -2.67
N ILE A 63 -5.15 -2.35 -2.55
CA ILE A 63 -4.10 -2.49 -1.54
C ILE A 63 -3.96 -1.18 -0.79
N VAL A 64 -3.85 -1.25 0.54
CA VAL A 64 -3.53 -0.11 1.39
C VAL A 64 -2.22 -0.41 2.11
N THR A 65 -1.21 0.43 1.92
CA THR A 65 0.00 0.41 2.73
C THR A 65 -0.09 1.50 3.79
N ALA A 66 -0.09 1.07 5.05
CA ALA A 66 -0.30 1.91 6.23
C ALA A 66 0.66 1.48 7.34
N THR A 67 1.95 1.47 7.02
CA THR A 67 3.05 1.03 7.87
C THR A 67 3.98 2.19 8.26
N ASN A 68 4.81 1.96 9.28
CA ASN A 68 5.94 2.85 9.61
C ASN A 68 7.26 2.29 9.05
N SER A 69 7.21 1.52 7.95
CA SER A 69 8.40 0.90 7.39
C SER A 69 9.33 1.94 6.78
N ARG A 70 10.64 1.75 6.99
CA ARG A 70 11.69 2.56 6.35
C ARG A 70 12.12 1.99 5.01
N THR A 71 11.82 0.72 4.75
CA THR A 71 12.18 -0.01 3.55
C THR A 71 10.93 -0.58 2.86
N PRO A 72 10.95 -0.75 1.53
CA PRO A 72 9.81 -1.29 0.80
C PRO A 72 9.24 -2.58 1.41
N VAL A 73 7.93 -2.60 1.62
CA VAL A 73 7.17 -3.76 2.16
C VAL A 73 6.30 -4.42 1.10
N VAL A 74 6.05 -3.74 -0.02
CA VAL A 74 5.33 -4.25 -1.18
C VAL A 74 6.23 -4.15 -2.40
N GLN A 75 6.40 -5.28 -3.09
CA GLN A 75 7.17 -5.36 -4.32
C GLN A 75 6.28 -5.37 -5.55
N GLY A 76 6.81 -4.85 -6.65
CA GLY A 76 6.06 -4.73 -7.88
C GLY A 76 5.57 -6.08 -8.40
N GLU A 77 6.48 -7.04 -8.52
CA GLU A 77 6.19 -8.39 -9.02
C GLU A 77 5.03 -9.12 -8.32
N TRP A 78 4.65 -8.73 -7.10
CA TRP A 78 3.55 -9.36 -6.37
C TRP A 78 2.16 -8.82 -6.75
N LEU A 79 2.09 -7.63 -7.38
CA LEU A 79 0.81 -6.98 -7.64
C LEU A 79 0.18 -7.45 -8.95
N SER A 80 -1.11 -7.74 -8.88
CA SER A 80 -1.92 -8.03 -10.06
C SER A 80 -1.99 -6.84 -11.02
N PRO A 81 -2.00 -7.08 -12.34
CA PRO A 81 -2.27 -6.03 -13.32
C PRO A 81 -3.61 -5.33 -13.01
N GLY A 82 -3.60 -4.00 -12.99
CA GLY A 82 -4.79 -3.18 -12.69
C GLY A 82 -5.10 -2.98 -11.20
N ALA A 83 -4.30 -3.55 -10.28
CA ALA A 83 -4.47 -3.31 -8.85
C ALA A 83 -4.28 -1.81 -8.50
N HIS A 84 -5.11 -1.32 -7.57
CA HIS A 84 -5.03 0.04 -7.05
C HIS A 84 -4.35 0.06 -5.68
N VAL A 85 -3.33 0.90 -5.51
CA VAL A 85 -2.55 1.00 -4.27
C VAL A 85 -2.76 2.38 -3.63
N ASN A 86 -3.23 2.39 -2.39
CA ASN A 86 -3.26 3.57 -1.52
C ASN A 86 -2.04 3.52 -0.60
N ALA A 87 -1.01 4.34 -0.88
CA ALA A 87 0.20 4.42 -0.06
C ALA A 87 0.12 5.59 0.93
N VAL A 88 0.09 5.27 2.22
CA VAL A 88 -0.27 6.22 3.29
C VAL A 88 0.87 6.41 4.30
N GLY A 89 1.74 5.42 4.47
CA GLY A 89 2.71 5.35 5.57
C GLY A 89 4.04 6.05 5.31
N ALA A 90 4.48 6.18 4.05
CA ALA A 90 5.75 6.83 3.69
C ALA A 90 5.70 8.37 3.72
N CYS A 91 5.36 8.95 4.87
CA CYS A 91 5.22 10.40 5.08
C CYS A 91 6.55 11.12 5.38
N ARG A 92 7.68 10.42 5.30
CA ARG A 92 9.02 11.01 5.45
C ARG A 92 9.87 10.80 4.20
N PRO A 93 10.82 11.71 3.90
CA PRO A 93 11.50 11.71 2.61
C PRO A 93 12.43 10.51 2.38
N ASP A 94 12.79 9.82 3.46
CA ASP A 94 13.64 8.62 3.54
C ASP A 94 12.84 7.33 3.77
N TRP A 95 11.53 7.41 3.97
CA TRP A 95 10.67 6.24 4.18
C TRP A 95 10.10 5.75 2.86
N ARG A 96 10.00 4.44 2.72
CA ARG A 96 9.45 3.79 1.53
C ARG A 96 8.58 2.63 1.92
N GLU A 97 7.39 2.55 1.33
CA GLU A 97 6.54 1.36 1.44
C GLU A 97 6.54 0.54 0.16
N LEU A 98 6.83 1.17 -0.98
CA LEU A 98 6.76 0.59 -2.30
C LEU A 98 8.16 0.49 -2.92
N ASP A 99 8.44 -0.59 -3.62
CA ASP A 99 9.68 -0.74 -4.38
C ASP A 99 9.65 0.05 -5.71
N ASP A 100 10.78 0.08 -6.42
CA ASP A 100 10.87 0.74 -7.73
C ASP A 100 10.02 0.02 -8.79
N GLY A 101 9.78 -1.29 -8.62
CA GLY A 101 8.91 -2.09 -9.47
C GLY A 101 7.47 -1.59 -9.46
N VAL A 102 6.89 -1.28 -8.29
CA VAL A 102 5.55 -0.66 -8.21
C VAL A 102 5.56 0.71 -8.90
N LEU A 103 6.52 1.55 -8.55
CA LEU A 103 6.55 2.95 -8.99
C LEU A 103 6.77 3.11 -10.50
N SER A 104 7.52 2.21 -11.14
CA SER A 104 7.85 2.29 -12.57
C SER A 104 6.69 2.00 -13.52
N ARG A 105 5.66 1.27 -13.04
CA ARG A 105 4.51 0.84 -13.84
C ARG A 105 3.18 1.44 -13.38
N ALA A 106 3.19 2.17 -12.27
CA ALA A 106 2.00 2.80 -11.71
C ALA A 106 1.69 4.13 -12.40
N ARG A 107 0.39 4.42 -12.55
CA ARG A 107 -0.07 5.81 -12.73
C ARG A 107 -0.20 6.44 -11.34
N LEU A 108 0.69 7.38 -11.04
CA LEU A 108 0.79 8.00 -9.72
C LEU A 108 -0.20 9.17 -9.56
N TYR A 109 -1.01 9.10 -8.51
CA TYR A 109 -1.87 10.18 -8.06
C TYR A 109 -1.45 10.59 -6.66
N VAL A 110 -1.47 11.89 -6.40
CA VAL A 110 -1.11 12.48 -5.10
C VAL A 110 -2.15 13.52 -4.73
N ASP A 111 -2.38 13.67 -3.43
CA ASP A 111 -3.24 14.71 -2.84
C ASP A 111 -2.69 16.12 -3.10
N SER A 112 -1.38 16.31 -2.96
CA SER A 112 -0.68 17.56 -3.29
C SER A 112 0.68 17.28 -3.93
N ARG A 113 0.89 17.77 -5.16
CA ARG A 113 2.17 17.65 -5.88
C ARG A 113 3.34 18.31 -5.16
N GLU A 114 3.06 19.39 -4.43
CA GLU A 114 4.07 20.12 -3.68
C GLU A 114 4.50 19.34 -2.44
N ALA A 115 3.55 18.97 -1.58
CA ALA A 115 3.82 18.22 -0.34
C ALA A 115 4.44 16.86 -0.66
N ALA A 116 3.86 16.11 -1.59
CA ALA A 116 4.37 14.81 -2.02
C ALA A 116 5.81 14.89 -2.56
N GLY A 117 6.17 15.99 -3.24
CA GLY A 117 7.52 16.19 -3.74
C GLY A 117 8.57 16.49 -2.65
N LYS A 118 8.15 17.04 -1.51
CA LYS A 118 9.02 17.37 -0.38
C LYS A 118 9.12 16.22 0.62
N GLU A 119 8.00 15.55 0.91
CA GLU A 119 7.82 14.72 2.10
C GLU A 119 7.76 13.22 1.80
N SER A 120 7.27 12.79 0.63
CA SER A 120 7.10 11.35 0.35
C SER A 120 8.36 10.74 -0.28
N GLY A 121 8.98 9.78 0.40
CA GLY A 121 10.12 9.04 -0.15
C GLY A 121 9.78 8.26 -1.43
N ASP A 122 8.59 7.68 -1.52
CA ASP A 122 8.11 6.97 -2.72
C ASP A 122 7.98 7.93 -3.93
N VAL A 123 7.41 9.12 -3.75
CA VAL A 123 7.26 10.12 -4.82
C VAL A 123 8.62 10.70 -5.24
N ARG A 124 9.52 10.92 -4.27
CA ARG A 124 10.88 11.39 -4.55
C ARG A 124 11.70 10.36 -5.33
N ALA A 125 11.49 9.07 -5.09
CA ALA A 125 12.13 8.00 -5.87
C ALA A 125 11.74 8.08 -7.36
N VAL A 126 10.45 8.32 -7.67
CA VAL A 126 9.98 8.53 -9.05
C VAL A 126 10.66 9.75 -9.70
N ARG A 127 10.71 10.88 -8.99
CA ARG A 127 11.30 12.13 -9.52
C ARG A 127 12.80 12.04 -9.77
N ARG A 128 13.54 11.32 -8.94
CA ARG A 128 14.98 11.06 -9.17
C ARG A 128 15.19 10.28 -10.46
N ARG A 129 14.35 9.27 -10.72
CA ARG A 129 14.40 8.46 -11.93
C ARG A 129 14.10 9.25 -13.20
N ALA A 130 13.09 10.12 -13.16
CA ALA A 130 12.77 11.01 -14.29
C ALA A 130 13.89 12.01 -14.63
N ARG A 131 14.88 12.20 -13.73
CA ARG A 131 16.05 13.07 -13.93
C ARG A 131 17.33 12.33 -14.31
N THR A 132 17.33 11.00 -14.31
CA THR A 132 18.46 10.20 -14.79
C THR A 132 18.21 9.87 -16.26
N PRO A 133 19.07 10.30 -17.21
CA PRO A 133 18.95 9.86 -18.59
C PRO A 133 19.00 8.33 -18.63
N LEU A 134 18.05 7.71 -19.32
CA LEU A 134 18.17 6.32 -19.71
C LEU A 134 19.39 6.25 -20.65
N GLY A 135 20.49 5.70 -20.14
CA GLY A 135 21.69 5.42 -20.93
C GLY A 135 21.51 4.22 -21.84
#